data_AF-A0A1V8UGB9-F1
#
_entry.id   AF-A0A1V8UGB9-F1
#
_cell.length_a   1.000
_cell.length_b   1.000
_cell.length_c   1.000
_cell.angle_alpha   90.00
_cell.angle_beta   90.00
_cell.angle_gamma   90.00
#
_symmetry.space_group_name_H-M   'P 1'
#
loop_
_entity.id
_entity.type
_entity.pdbx_description
1 polymer ?
#
loop_
_entity_poly.entity_id
_entity_poly.type
_entity_poly.pdbx_seq_one_letter_code
_entity_poly.pdbx_strand_id
1 'polypeptide(L)'
;MLSSLALAVALLSGLANAQKKGIIYTSGQNSNVQVCSSGCTNINWAYDYSSKPGGSTYGLEFVPMLYNANSATLSTWASDAMAAVSTATPKGSKYVLGFNEPDGTQNSISPQQAATLWQQYMNQRTNYKKVSPAVQGGSNGLTWLSFFLNACAGNCIVDYVAVHWHGVSTDIAGLQKFVDQAVSQFSPRPVWVTEFGFTDGNNATAIAAAIRYLGGNHGVFRYAYFECANGYLLSGTAQSAAGRTYCTTTF
;
A
#
# COMPACT_ATOMS: atom_id res chain seq x y z
N MET A 1 -23.21 24.05 27.01
CA MET A 1 -22.54 24.31 25.70
C MET A 1 -21.43 23.28 25.43
N LEU A 2 -21.72 21.98 25.50
CA LEU A 2 -20.73 20.90 25.27
C LEU A 2 -21.07 20.01 24.05
N SER A 3 -22.18 20.30 23.35
CA SER A 3 -22.71 19.46 22.26
C SER A 3 -22.19 19.84 20.87
N SER A 4 -21.72 21.08 20.68
CA SER A 4 -21.30 21.59 19.37
C SER A 4 -19.84 21.27 19.01
N LEU A 5 -18.97 21.03 20.01
CA LEU A 5 -17.56 20.70 19.76
C LEU A 5 -17.37 19.23 19.34
N ALA A 6 -18.10 18.30 19.97
CA ALA A 6 -18.05 16.87 19.63
C ALA A 6 -18.62 16.58 18.23
N LEU A 7 -19.67 17.32 17.83
CA LEU A 7 -20.26 17.21 16.50
C LEU A 7 -19.33 17.76 15.42
N ALA A 8 -18.62 18.87 15.68
CA ALA A 8 -17.63 19.42 14.77
C ALA A 8 -16.40 18.50 14.59
N VAL A 9 -15.96 17.82 15.64
CA VAL A 9 -14.87 16.81 15.56
C VAL A 9 -15.30 15.58 14.75
N ALA A 10 -16.55 15.13 14.87
CA ALA A 10 -17.11 14.03 14.05
C ALA A 10 -17.25 14.41 12.56
N LEU A 11 -17.66 15.65 12.25
CA LEU A 11 -17.76 16.15 10.87
C LEU A 11 -16.37 16.38 10.22
N LEU A 12 -15.36 16.82 10.99
CA LEU A 12 -13.99 16.97 10.51
C LEU A 12 -13.28 15.63 10.29
N SER A 13 -13.60 14.61 11.09
CA SER A 13 -13.07 13.25 10.90
C SER A 13 -13.73 12.50 9.72
N GLY A 14 -14.97 12.83 9.37
CA GLY A 14 -15.63 12.33 8.16
C GLY A 14 -15.03 12.85 6.85
N LEU A 15 -14.51 14.08 6.83
CA LEU A 15 -13.94 14.71 5.63
C LEU A 15 -12.47 14.32 5.37
N ALA A 16 -11.72 13.95 6.42
CA ALA A 16 -10.32 13.52 6.29
C ALA A 16 -10.18 12.06 5.78
N ASN A 17 -11.28 11.30 5.74
CA ASN A 17 -11.25 9.86 5.46
C ASN A 17 -11.38 9.50 3.97
N ALA A 18 -11.48 10.47 3.05
CA ALA A 18 -11.92 10.21 1.67
C ALA A 18 -10.87 9.68 0.67
N GLN A 19 -9.60 9.48 1.06
CA GLN A 19 -8.53 9.20 0.07
C GLN A 19 -7.52 8.11 0.48
N LYS A 20 -8.02 6.90 0.71
CA LYS A 20 -7.21 5.71 1.02
C LYS A 20 -6.74 4.93 -0.21
N LYS A 21 -7.41 5.09 -1.36
CA LYS A 21 -7.17 4.26 -2.55
C LYS A 21 -5.89 4.65 -3.29
N GLY A 22 -5.14 3.62 -3.68
CA GLY A 22 -3.95 3.74 -4.51
C GLY A 22 -4.08 3.04 -5.85
N ILE A 23 -3.06 3.20 -6.70
CA ILE A 23 -2.88 2.44 -7.94
C ILE A 23 -1.57 1.67 -7.86
N ILE A 24 -1.65 0.37 -8.11
CA ILE A 24 -0.49 -0.47 -8.41
C ILE A 24 -0.34 -0.48 -9.92
N TYR A 25 0.85 -0.21 -10.45
CA TYR A 25 1.10 -0.28 -11.88
C TYR A 25 2.45 -0.93 -12.17
N THR A 26 2.65 -1.40 -13.40
CA THR A 26 3.95 -1.94 -13.81
C THR A 26 4.94 -0.82 -14.12
N SER A 27 6.17 -0.92 -13.62
CA SER A 27 7.23 0.03 -13.95
C SER A 27 7.40 0.19 -15.47
N GLY A 28 7.46 1.44 -15.94
CA GLY A 28 7.49 1.76 -17.37
C GLY A 28 6.12 1.80 -18.07
N GLN A 29 5.03 1.43 -17.40
CA GLN A 29 3.66 1.51 -17.91
C GLN A 29 2.89 2.69 -17.29
N ASN A 30 3.57 3.81 -17.05
CA ASN A 30 3.01 4.98 -16.36
C ASN A 30 1.70 5.50 -16.97
N SER A 31 1.52 5.44 -18.30
CA SER A 31 0.27 5.85 -18.96
C SER A 31 -0.96 5.08 -18.45
N ASN A 32 -0.80 3.85 -17.96
CA ASN A 32 -1.89 3.09 -17.34
C ASN A 32 -2.44 3.83 -16.11
N VAL A 33 -1.58 4.49 -15.33
CA VAL A 33 -1.99 5.29 -14.16
C VAL A 33 -3.01 6.35 -14.57
N GLN A 34 -2.80 7.03 -15.69
CA GLN A 34 -3.74 8.02 -16.23
C GLN A 34 -5.10 7.37 -16.53
N VAL A 35 -5.12 6.20 -17.17
CA VAL A 35 -6.37 5.52 -17.55
C VAL A 35 -7.11 4.98 -16.32
N CYS A 36 -6.43 4.30 -15.40
CA CYS A 36 -7.06 3.76 -14.19
C CYS A 36 -7.55 4.83 -13.21
N SER A 37 -6.93 6.00 -13.20
CA SER A 37 -7.35 7.13 -12.33
C SER A 37 -8.29 8.12 -13.01
N SER A 38 -8.52 7.99 -14.32
CA SER A 38 -9.40 8.87 -15.07
C SER A 38 -10.83 8.84 -14.52
N GLY A 39 -11.35 10.02 -14.14
CA GLY A 39 -12.69 10.17 -13.57
C GLY A 39 -12.83 9.70 -12.10
N CYS A 40 -11.75 9.28 -11.44
CA CYS A 40 -11.78 8.82 -10.05
C CYS A 40 -11.50 9.97 -9.09
N THR A 41 -12.34 10.15 -8.07
CA THR A 41 -12.22 11.26 -7.12
C THR A 41 -11.49 10.91 -5.82
N ASN A 42 -11.22 9.63 -5.56
CA ASN A 42 -10.68 9.14 -4.29
C ASN A 42 -9.37 8.32 -4.40
N ILE A 43 -8.70 8.40 -5.55
CA ILE A 43 -7.35 7.84 -5.77
C ILE A 43 -6.34 8.98 -5.61
N ASN A 44 -5.34 8.81 -4.73
CA ASN A 44 -4.36 9.89 -4.48
C ASN A 44 -2.89 9.44 -4.45
N TRP A 45 -2.61 8.14 -4.53
CA TRP A 45 -1.26 7.59 -4.49
C TRP A 45 -1.09 6.45 -5.49
N ALA A 46 0.15 6.17 -5.87
CA ALA A 46 0.51 5.07 -6.73
C ALA A 46 1.90 4.51 -6.37
N TYR A 47 2.14 3.24 -6.68
CA TYR A 47 3.47 2.64 -6.65
C TYR A 47 3.59 1.53 -7.70
N ASP A 48 4.83 1.18 -8.05
CA ASP A 48 5.16 0.21 -9.10
C ASP A 48 6.31 -0.73 -8.72
N TYR A 49 6.43 -1.02 -7.42
CA TYR A 49 7.52 -1.78 -6.82
C TYR A 49 8.92 -1.16 -6.98
N SER A 50 9.05 0.01 -7.59
CA SER A 50 10.33 0.64 -7.87
C SER A 50 10.68 1.71 -6.83
N SER A 51 11.96 2.06 -6.74
CA SER A 51 12.47 3.15 -5.90
C SER A 51 12.17 4.55 -6.46
N LYS A 52 11.71 4.64 -7.71
CA LYS A 52 11.38 5.87 -8.45
C LYS A 52 10.27 5.61 -9.47
N PRO A 53 9.47 6.62 -9.85
CA PRO A 53 8.26 6.39 -10.65
C PRO A 53 8.51 6.02 -12.11
N GLY A 54 9.73 6.19 -12.63
CA GLY A 54 10.07 5.93 -14.03
C GLY A 54 9.40 6.87 -15.06
N GLY A 55 8.48 7.74 -14.63
CA GLY A 55 7.71 8.65 -15.48
C GLY A 55 6.67 9.44 -14.68
N SER A 56 5.70 10.04 -15.37
CA SER A 56 4.61 10.79 -14.73
C SER A 56 3.68 9.87 -13.94
N THR A 57 3.23 10.33 -12.77
CA THR A 57 2.13 9.71 -12.01
C THR A 57 0.81 10.46 -12.15
N TYR A 58 0.73 11.40 -13.09
CA TYR A 58 -0.49 12.15 -13.43
C TYR A 58 -1.14 12.85 -12.23
N GLY A 59 -0.30 13.37 -11.31
CA GLY A 59 -0.73 14.12 -10.13
C GLY A 59 -0.95 13.27 -8.88
N LEU A 60 -0.81 11.94 -8.97
CA LEU A 60 -0.81 11.06 -7.79
C LEU A 60 0.53 11.11 -7.05
N GLU A 61 0.50 10.93 -5.73
CA GLU A 61 1.71 10.72 -4.92
C GLU A 61 2.35 9.39 -5.29
N PHE A 62 3.62 9.40 -5.73
CA PHE A 62 4.38 8.17 -5.95
C PHE A 62 5.00 7.72 -4.64
N VAL A 63 4.76 6.46 -4.23
CA VAL A 63 5.34 5.88 -3.02
C VAL A 63 6.48 4.93 -3.42
N PRO A 64 7.76 5.30 -3.26
CA PRO A 64 8.88 4.45 -3.63
C PRO A 64 8.99 3.23 -2.70
N MET A 65 9.48 2.12 -3.25
CA MET A 65 9.64 0.86 -2.55
C MET A 65 11.08 0.37 -2.56
N LEU A 66 11.59 -0.03 -1.39
CA LEU A 66 12.83 -0.79 -1.27
C LEU A 66 12.52 -2.26 -1.51
N TYR A 67 12.38 -2.65 -2.78
CA TYR A 67 11.77 -3.92 -3.18
C TYR A 67 12.40 -5.17 -2.57
N ASN A 68 13.73 -5.30 -2.62
CA ASN A 68 14.46 -6.48 -2.15
C ASN A 68 15.86 -6.13 -1.61
N ALA A 69 16.58 -7.16 -1.15
CA ALA A 69 17.91 -7.05 -0.56
C ALA A 69 19.06 -7.24 -1.55
N ASN A 70 18.80 -7.24 -2.87
CA ASN A 70 19.89 -7.42 -3.84
C ASN A 70 20.76 -6.15 -3.92
N SER A 71 22.03 -6.31 -4.30
CA SER A 71 23.00 -5.21 -4.31
C SER A 71 22.60 -4.07 -5.26
N ALA A 72 21.97 -4.39 -6.40
CA ALA A 72 21.48 -3.41 -7.35
C ALA A 72 20.44 -2.47 -6.73
N THR A 73 19.40 -3.02 -6.10
CA THR A 73 18.33 -2.26 -5.41
C THR A 73 18.91 -1.45 -4.25
N LEU A 74 19.74 -2.06 -3.41
CA LEU A 74 20.30 -1.38 -2.23
C LEU A 74 21.21 -0.20 -2.62
N SER A 75 21.99 -0.34 -3.72
CA SER A 75 22.96 0.67 -4.14
C SER A 75 22.33 1.98 -4.61
N THR A 76 21.12 1.93 -5.19
CA THR A 76 20.43 3.13 -5.69
C THR A 76 19.38 3.67 -4.73
N TRP A 77 18.97 2.87 -3.73
CA TRP A 77 17.88 3.21 -2.82
C TRP A 77 18.02 4.61 -2.20
N ALA A 78 19.19 4.91 -1.62
CA ALA A 78 19.39 6.15 -0.89
C ALA A 78 19.25 7.40 -1.78
N SER A 79 19.69 7.34 -3.04
CA SER A 79 19.54 8.43 -4.01
C SER A 79 18.13 8.50 -4.58
N ASP A 80 17.56 7.35 -4.94
CA ASP A 80 16.23 7.28 -5.55
C ASP A 80 15.13 7.71 -4.57
N ALA A 81 15.15 7.19 -3.34
CA ALA A 81 14.17 7.55 -2.31
C ALA A 81 14.24 9.04 -1.98
N MET A 82 15.43 9.65 -1.92
CA MET A 82 15.58 11.10 -1.75
C MET A 82 14.98 11.89 -2.91
N ALA A 83 15.21 11.46 -4.16
CA ALA A 83 14.66 12.11 -5.34
C ALA A 83 13.13 11.97 -5.41
N ALA A 84 12.61 10.77 -5.14
CA ALA A 84 11.18 10.49 -5.13
C ALA A 84 10.40 11.35 -4.13
N VAL A 85 11.01 11.60 -2.97
CA VAL A 85 10.44 12.41 -1.90
C VAL A 85 10.58 13.93 -2.16
N SER A 86 11.61 14.37 -2.89
CA SER A 86 11.89 15.80 -3.10
C SER A 86 11.34 16.40 -4.39
N THR A 87 11.28 15.65 -5.50
CA THR A 87 11.06 16.25 -6.83
C THR A 87 10.19 15.43 -7.79
N ALA A 88 9.91 14.15 -7.49
CA ALA A 88 9.29 13.26 -8.48
C ALA A 88 7.75 13.37 -8.58
N THR A 89 7.07 14.09 -7.68
CA THR A 89 5.65 14.42 -7.82
C THR A 89 5.37 15.86 -7.42
N PRO A 90 4.32 16.51 -7.95
CA PRO A 90 3.96 17.88 -7.58
C PRO A 90 3.73 18.10 -6.07
N LYS A 91 3.58 17.02 -5.29
CA LYS A 91 3.34 17.04 -3.83
C LYS A 91 4.52 16.53 -2.99
N GLY A 92 5.51 15.87 -3.60
CA GLY A 92 6.52 15.06 -2.89
C GLY A 92 5.91 13.83 -2.23
N SER A 93 6.66 12.72 -2.15
CA SER A 93 6.21 11.54 -1.38
C SER A 93 6.37 11.78 0.11
N LYS A 94 5.37 11.41 0.91
CA LYS A 94 5.42 11.43 2.38
C LYS A 94 5.75 10.07 2.97
N TYR A 95 5.74 9.03 2.14
CA TYR A 95 5.85 7.63 2.55
C TYR A 95 6.88 6.89 1.70
N VAL A 96 7.44 5.83 2.28
CA VAL A 96 8.23 4.83 1.55
C VAL A 96 7.79 3.43 1.99
N LEU A 97 7.81 2.48 1.07
CA LEU A 97 7.50 1.06 1.31
C LEU A 97 8.79 0.25 1.53
N GLY A 98 8.73 -0.73 2.43
CA GLY A 98 9.80 -1.70 2.68
C GLY A 98 9.88 -2.83 1.64
N PHE A 99 10.56 -3.91 2.01
CA PHE A 99 10.72 -5.10 1.17
C PHE A 99 9.38 -5.74 0.77
N ASN A 100 9.31 -6.27 -0.45
CA ASN A 100 8.12 -6.91 -1.01
C ASN A 100 8.13 -8.41 -0.76
N GLU A 101 7.18 -8.90 0.04
CA GLU A 101 6.99 -10.32 0.36
C GLU A 101 8.28 -11.04 0.78
N PRO A 102 9.02 -10.52 1.78
CA PRO A 102 10.24 -11.15 2.26
C PRO A 102 9.98 -12.52 2.94
N ASP A 103 8.73 -12.78 3.31
CA ASP A 103 8.22 -14.05 3.82
C ASP A 103 7.96 -15.08 2.70
N GLY A 104 7.92 -14.65 1.45
CA GLY A 104 7.78 -15.48 0.27
C GLY A 104 9.11 -16.10 -0.21
N THR A 105 9.04 -16.86 -1.31
CA THR A 105 10.20 -17.53 -1.90
C THR A 105 10.96 -16.67 -2.90
N GLN A 106 10.27 -15.76 -3.61
CA GLN A 106 10.87 -14.97 -4.69
C GLN A 106 11.80 -13.85 -4.19
N ASN A 107 11.42 -13.19 -3.07
CA ASN A 107 12.19 -12.13 -2.44
C ASN A 107 12.58 -12.50 -1.00
N SER A 108 12.82 -13.79 -0.75
CA SER A 108 13.01 -14.30 0.61
C SER A 108 14.13 -13.58 1.36
N ILE A 109 13.79 -12.94 2.48
CA ILE A 109 14.73 -12.28 3.38
C ILE A 109 14.36 -12.70 4.80
N SER A 110 15.34 -13.13 5.60
CA SER A 110 15.07 -13.47 6.99
C SER A 110 14.68 -12.22 7.80
N PRO A 111 13.85 -12.35 8.86
CA PRO A 111 13.51 -11.21 9.71
C PRO A 111 14.74 -10.47 10.28
N GLN A 112 15.80 -11.20 10.64
CA GLN A 112 17.05 -10.65 11.17
C GLN A 112 17.82 -9.86 10.11
N GLN A 113 17.94 -10.42 8.89
CA GLN A 113 18.58 -9.70 7.79
C GLN A 113 17.78 -8.45 7.41
N ALA A 114 16.45 -8.55 7.35
CA ALA A 114 15.58 -7.41 7.06
C ALA A 114 15.74 -6.31 8.12
N ALA A 115 15.83 -6.65 9.42
CA ALA A 115 16.04 -5.68 10.49
C ALA A 115 17.40 -4.95 10.38
N THR A 116 18.47 -5.68 10.04
CA THR A 116 19.81 -5.09 9.79
C THR A 116 19.77 -4.12 8.61
N LEU A 117 19.22 -4.56 7.48
CA LEU A 117 19.11 -3.73 6.28
C LEU A 117 18.19 -2.53 6.50
N TRP A 118 17.11 -2.69 7.26
CA TRP A 118 16.22 -1.59 7.62
C TRP A 118 16.95 -0.48 8.37
N GLN A 119 17.75 -0.86 9.37
CA GLN A 119 18.55 0.11 10.13
C GLN A 119 19.59 0.81 9.25
N GLN A 120 20.16 0.09 8.27
CA GLN A 120 21.13 0.65 7.35
C GLN A 120 20.51 1.60 6.32
N TYR A 121 19.37 1.24 5.71
CA TYR A 121 18.85 1.89 4.51
C TYR A 121 17.55 2.69 4.74
N MET A 122 16.72 2.32 5.71
CA MET A 122 15.42 2.95 5.95
C MET A 122 15.48 3.98 7.08
N ASN A 123 16.21 3.71 8.16
CA ASN A 123 16.26 4.59 9.33
C ASN A 123 16.91 5.96 9.07
N GLN A 124 17.88 6.03 8.14
CA GLN A 124 18.76 7.20 7.95
C GLN A 124 18.03 8.48 7.50
N ARG A 125 16.73 8.41 7.22
CA ARG A 125 15.95 9.51 6.68
C ARG A 125 14.71 9.74 7.53
N THR A 126 14.54 10.97 8.01
CA THR A 126 13.47 11.33 8.97
C THR A 126 12.33 12.13 8.34
N ASN A 127 12.51 12.62 7.11
CA ASN A 127 11.55 13.48 6.42
C ASN A 127 10.35 12.73 5.81
N TYR A 128 10.34 11.40 5.88
CA TYR A 128 9.24 10.57 5.40
C TYR A 128 8.91 9.43 6.37
N LYS A 129 7.66 8.99 6.28
CA LYS A 129 7.10 7.89 7.05
C LYS A 129 7.43 6.56 6.39
N LYS A 130 7.72 5.55 7.19
CA LYS A 130 8.19 4.24 6.70
C LYS A 130 7.12 3.20 6.95
N VAL A 131 6.68 2.56 5.87
CA VAL A 131 5.77 1.42 5.90
C VAL A 131 6.62 0.16 5.89
N SER A 132 6.35 -0.76 6.81
CA SER A 132 7.09 -2.02 7.01
C SER A 132 7.31 -2.80 5.71
N PRO A 133 8.14 -3.86 5.72
CA PRO A 133 8.05 -4.87 4.67
C PRO A 133 6.60 -5.35 4.52
N ALA A 134 6.17 -5.53 3.27
CA ALA A 134 4.82 -5.97 2.93
C ALA A 134 4.81 -7.49 2.88
N VAL A 135 4.07 -8.12 3.79
CA VAL A 135 4.04 -9.59 3.92
C VAL A 135 2.85 -10.20 3.20
N GLN A 136 2.97 -11.46 2.79
CA GLN A 136 1.88 -12.21 2.16
C GLN A 136 0.69 -12.40 3.12
N GLY A 137 -0.47 -12.70 2.53
CA GLY A 137 -1.68 -13.03 3.26
C GLY A 137 -1.52 -14.29 4.12
N GLY A 138 -2.22 -14.31 5.26
CA GLY A 138 -2.26 -15.46 6.18
C GLY A 138 -1.32 -15.34 7.39
N SER A 139 -1.36 -16.35 8.27
CA SER A 139 -0.67 -16.32 9.57
C SER A 139 0.85 -16.28 9.44
N ASN A 140 1.41 -16.88 8.38
CA ASN A 140 2.86 -16.93 8.17
C ASN A 140 3.42 -15.53 7.92
N GLY A 141 2.76 -14.70 7.10
CA GLY A 141 3.18 -13.33 6.84
C GLY A 141 3.15 -12.47 8.11
N LEU A 142 2.06 -12.50 8.88
CA LEU A 142 1.97 -11.74 10.14
C LEU A 142 2.99 -12.23 11.18
N THR A 143 3.33 -13.52 11.18
CA THR A 143 4.38 -14.10 12.03
C THR A 143 5.75 -13.57 11.62
N TRP A 144 6.07 -13.59 10.33
CA TRP A 144 7.33 -13.02 9.80
C TRP A 144 7.46 -11.55 10.19
N LEU A 145 6.39 -10.76 10.03
CA LEU A 145 6.41 -9.33 10.35
C LEU A 145 6.64 -9.10 11.84
N SER A 146 6.06 -9.93 12.71
CA SER A 146 6.31 -9.89 14.15
C SER A 146 7.76 -10.21 14.50
N PHE A 147 8.34 -11.23 13.85
CA PHE A 147 9.76 -11.55 14.03
C PHE A 147 10.69 -10.45 13.54
N PHE A 148 10.33 -9.74 12.46
CA PHE A 148 11.09 -8.60 11.97
C PHE A 148 11.08 -7.46 12.99
N LEU A 149 9.89 -7.10 13.51
CA LEU A 149 9.76 -6.06 14.53
C LEU A 149 10.50 -6.43 15.84
N ASN A 150 10.49 -7.71 16.21
CA ASN A 150 11.27 -8.19 17.36
C ASN A 150 12.78 -8.14 17.09
N ALA A 151 13.23 -8.55 15.91
CA ALA A 151 14.64 -8.49 15.51
C ALA A 151 15.17 -7.05 15.43
N CYS A 152 14.29 -6.08 15.17
CA CYS A 152 14.62 -4.67 15.25
C CYS A 152 15.01 -4.22 16.67
N ALA A 153 14.57 -4.91 17.73
CA ALA A 153 14.89 -4.59 19.13
C ALA A 153 14.70 -3.09 19.49
N GLY A 154 13.66 -2.47 18.94
CA GLY A 154 13.37 -1.03 19.12
C GLY A 154 14.17 -0.08 18.24
N ASN A 155 15.13 -0.57 17.45
CA ASN A 155 16.02 0.25 16.64
C ASN A 155 15.46 0.58 15.24
N CYS A 156 14.42 -0.10 14.75
CA CYS A 156 13.80 0.23 13.47
C CYS A 156 12.72 1.31 13.63
N ILE A 157 12.78 2.36 12.82
CA ILE A 157 11.70 3.34 12.69
C ILE A 157 10.66 2.76 11.71
N VAL A 158 9.53 2.30 12.23
CA VAL A 158 8.41 1.75 11.44
C VAL A 158 7.13 2.48 11.87
N ASP A 159 6.61 3.34 10.99
CA ASP A 159 5.44 4.18 11.24
C ASP A 159 4.11 3.47 10.92
N TYR A 160 4.13 2.63 9.88
CA TYR A 160 2.98 1.89 9.36
C TYR A 160 3.37 0.44 9.07
N VAL A 161 2.41 -0.47 9.00
CA VAL A 161 2.63 -1.85 8.58
C VAL A 161 1.97 -2.13 7.23
N ALA A 162 2.63 -2.88 6.35
CA ALA A 162 2.09 -3.30 5.06
C ALA A 162 1.77 -4.81 5.05
N VAL A 163 0.65 -5.16 4.43
CA VAL A 163 0.21 -6.54 4.21
C VAL A 163 -0.40 -6.69 2.82
N HIS A 164 -0.33 -7.89 2.27
CA HIS A 164 -1.00 -8.30 1.04
C HIS A 164 -2.13 -9.28 1.35
N TRP A 165 -3.16 -9.29 0.51
CA TRP A 165 -4.19 -10.32 0.56
C TRP A 165 -4.58 -10.75 -0.86
N HIS A 166 -4.45 -12.04 -1.15
CA HIS A 166 -4.99 -12.63 -2.37
C HIS A 166 -5.82 -13.85 -1.98
N GLY A 167 -7.05 -13.91 -2.47
CA GLY A 167 -7.98 -15.01 -2.17
C GLY A 167 -9.03 -15.16 -3.27
N VAL A 168 -10.02 -16.01 -3.08
CA VAL A 168 -11.13 -16.14 -4.04
C VAL A 168 -12.15 -15.02 -3.83
N SER A 169 -12.84 -14.59 -4.88
CA SER A 169 -13.79 -13.48 -4.86
C SER A 169 -15.00 -13.69 -3.94
N THR A 170 -15.30 -14.94 -3.60
CA THR A 170 -16.35 -15.31 -2.64
C THR A 170 -15.90 -15.21 -1.18
N ASP A 171 -14.59 -15.08 -0.89
CA ASP A 171 -14.02 -15.05 0.47
C ASP A 171 -13.70 -13.63 0.97
N ILE A 172 -14.69 -12.74 0.89
CA ILE A 172 -14.57 -11.40 1.49
C ILE A 172 -14.38 -11.48 3.01
N ALA A 173 -14.98 -12.48 3.66
CA ALA A 173 -14.82 -12.70 5.10
C ALA A 173 -13.36 -13.03 5.48
N GLY A 174 -12.64 -13.79 4.63
CA GLY A 174 -11.22 -14.05 4.79
C GLY A 174 -10.37 -12.79 4.71
N LEU A 175 -10.65 -11.89 3.74
CA LEU A 175 -10.00 -10.57 3.67
C LEU A 175 -10.26 -9.77 4.95
N GLN A 176 -11.51 -9.70 5.40
CA GLN A 176 -11.89 -8.94 6.59
C GLN A 176 -11.14 -9.45 7.82
N LYS A 177 -11.24 -10.76 8.08
CA LYS A 177 -10.58 -11.42 9.21
C LYS A 177 -9.07 -11.19 9.21
N PHE A 178 -8.41 -11.33 8.06
CA PHE A 178 -6.97 -11.13 7.95
C PHE A 178 -6.56 -9.68 8.26
N VAL A 179 -7.28 -8.70 7.68
CA VAL A 179 -7.00 -7.28 7.91
C VAL A 179 -7.27 -6.89 9.35
N ASP A 180 -8.37 -7.35 9.96
CA ASP A 180 -8.67 -7.09 11.37
C ASP A 180 -7.62 -7.69 12.29
N GLN A 181 -7.12 -8.90 11.97
CA GLN A 181 -6.02 -9.50 12.70
C GLN A 181 -4.75 -8.65 12.60
N ALA A 182 -4.38 -8.17 11.41
CA ALA A 182 -3.22 -7.30 11.23
C ALA A 182 -3.38 -5.97 12.01
N VAL A 183 -4.55 -5.34 11.92
CA VAL A 183 -4.87 -4.10 12.66
C VAL A 183 -4.73 -4.32 14.16
N SER A 184 -5.32 -5.41 14.70
CA SER A 184 -5.26 -5.72 16.12
C SER A 184 -3.83 -6.03 16.59
N GLN A 185 -3.07 -6.79 15.79
CA GLN A 185 -1.74 -7.28 16.19
C GLN A 185 -0.66 -6.20 16.16
N PHE A 186 -0.77 -5.22 15.26
CA PHE A 186 0.26 -4.20 15.07
C PHE A 186 -0.12 -2.80 15.55
N SER A 187 -1.29 -2.66 16.18
CA SER A 187 -1.72 -1.43 16.84
C SER A 187 -0.63 -0.88 17.80
N PRO A 188 -0.40 0.45 17.84
CA PRO A 188 -1.17 1.52 17.19
C PRO A 188 -0.72 1.85 15.75
N ARG A 189 0.11 1.03 15.10
CA ARG A 189 0.55 1.31 13.72
C ARG A 189 -0.61 1.07 12.74
N PRO A 190 -1.01 2.07 11.94
CA PRO A 190 -2.05 1.85 10.94
C PRO A 190 -1.56 0.91 9.82
N VAL A 191 -2.49 0.14 9.26
CA VAL A 191 -2.23 -0.88 8.24
C VAL A 191 -2.38 -0.32 6.84
N TRP A 192 -1.45 -0.65 5.95
CA TRP A 192 -1.57 -0.50 4.51
C TRP A 192 -1.85 -1.88 3.91
N VAL A 193 -2.92 -2.00 3.15
CA VAL A 193 -3.19 -3.19 2.32
C VAL A 193 -2.64 -2.89 0.93
N THR A 194 -1.32 -3.00 0.79
CA THR A 194 -0.59 -2.56 -0.43
C THR A 194 -0.94 -3.38 -1.65
N GLU A 195 -1.42 -4.61 -1.45
CA GLU A 195 -2.08 -5.42 -2.47
C GLU A 195 -3.34 -6.07 -1.89
N PHE A 196 -4.44 -5.96 -2.63
CA PHE A 196 -5.49 -6.97 -2.54
C PHE A 196 -5.97 -7.39 -3.92
N GLY A 197 -6.24 -8.68 -4.11
CA GLY A 197 -6.63 -9.24 -5.39
C GLY A 197 -7.42 -10.53 -5.26
N PHE A 198 -8.05 -10.95 -6.37
CA PHE A 198 -8.83 -12.17 -6.44
C PHE A 198 -8.24 -13.17 -7.44
N THR A 199 -8.02 -14.40 -7.00
CA THR A 199 -7.34 -15.46 -7.77
C THR A 199 -8.23 -16.14 -8.81
N ASP A 200 -9.55 -15.96 -8.69
CA ASP A 200 -10.60 -16.46 -9.59
C ASP A 200 -11.11 -15.36 -10.56
N GLY A 201 -10.40 -14.23 -10.64
CA GLY A 201 -10.65 -13.15 -11.59
C GLY A 201 -11.23 -11.87 -10.97
N ASN A 202 -11.37 -10.85 -11.81
CA ASN A 202 -11.67 -9.48 -11.37
C ASN A 202 -13.17 -9.23 -11.15
N ASN A 203 -13.74 -9.90 -10.14
CA ASN A 203 -15.15 -9.79 -9.80
C ASN A 203 -15.49 -8.40 -9.22
N ALA A 204 -16.25 -7.60 -9.99
CA ALA A 204 -16.62 -6.24 -9.60
C ALA A 204 -17.38 -6.15 -8.26
N THR A 205 -18.28 -7.09 -7.98
CA THR A 205 -19.04 -7.12 -6.72
C THR A 205 -18.11 -7.35 -5.53
N ALA A 206 -17.18 -8.30 -5.64
CA ALA A 206 -16.19 -8.60 -4.61
C ALA A 206 -15.25 -7.41 -4.37
N ILE A 207 -14.79 -6.75 -5.45
CA ILE A 207 -13.99 -5.52 -5.38
C ILE A 207 -14.74 -4.43 -4.62
N ALA A 208 -16.01 -4.20 -4.95
CA ALA A 208 -16.81 -3.18 -4.27
C ALA A 208 -17.00 -3.50 -2.77
N ALA A 209 -17.22 -4.78 -2.42
CA ALA A 209 -17.34 -5.21 -1.03
C ALA A 209 -16.03 -5.00 -0.24
N ALA A 210 -14.89 -5.37 -0.82
CA ALA A 210 -13.57 -5.15 -0.22
C ALA A 210 -13.29 -3.64 -0.02
N ILE A 211 -13.58 -2.80 -1.02
CA ILE A 211 -13.39 -1.33 -0.92
C ILE A 211 -14.22 -0.74 0.22
N ARG A 212 -15.50 -1.11 0.34
CA ARG A 212 -16.36 -0.59 1.41
C ARG A 212 -15.81 -0.94 2.79
N TYR A 213 -15.36 -2.18 2.95
CA TYR A 213 -14.75 -2.63 4.20
C TYR A 213 -13.41 -1.91 4.49
N LEU A 214 -12.45 -1.97 3.56
CA LEU A 214 -11.11 -1.37 3.74
C LEU A 214 -11.20 0.15 3.94
N GLY A 215 -12.14 0.77 3.25
CA GLY A 215 -12.49 2.17 3.42
C GLY A 215 -12.98 2.49 4.82
N GLY A 216 -14.04 1.79 5.26
CA GLY A 216 -14.68 2.01 6.56
C GLY A 216 -13.83 1.58 7.77
N ASN A 217 -12.82 0.72 7.58
CA ASN A 217 -11.95 0.27 8.67
C ASN A 217 -10.97 1.39 9.09
N HIS A 218 -11.09 1.88 10.33
CA HIS A 218 -10.25 2.95 10.87
C HIS A 218 -8.79 2.54 11.12
N GLY A 219 -8.51 1.24 11.26
CA GLY A 219 -7.15 0.71 11.35
C GLY A 219 -6.44 0.67 10.01
N VAL A 220 -7.17 0.75 8.90
CA VAL A 220 -6.62 0.76 7.53
C VAL A 220 -6.37 2.21 7.10
N PHE A 221 -5.11 2.49 6.77
CA PHE A 221 -4.65 3.80 6.30
C PHE A 221 -4.78 3.94 4.78
N ARG A 222 -4.26 2.97 4.03
CA ARG A 222 -4.27 2.97 2.56
C ARG A 222 -4.44 1.56 2.01
N TYR A 223 -4.98 1.45 0.80
CA TYR A 223 -5.11 0.18 0.10
C TYR A 223 -5.03 0.34 -1.42
N ALA A 224 -4.61 -0.70 -2.13
CA ALA A 224 -4.58 -0.71 -3.59
C ALA A 224 -4.95 -2.09 -4.16
N TYR A 225 -5.82 -2.11 -5.18
CA TYR A 225 -6.19 -3.36 -5.87
C TYR A 225 -5.12 -3.75 -6.89
N PHE A 226 -4.77 -5.04 -6.92
CA PHE A 226 -3.80 -5.60 -7.86
C PHE A 226 -4.48 -5.97 -9.20
N GLU A 227 -4.22 -5.31 -10.32
CA GLU A 227 -3.42 -4.09 -10.52
C GLU A 227 -3.94 -3.25 -11.72
N CYS A 228 -3.32 -2.09 -11.98
CA CYS A 228 -3.59 -1.26 -13.16
C CYS A 228 -2.88 -1.79 -14.42
N ALA A 229 -3.36 -2.94 -14.89
CA ALA A 229 -2.88 -3.60 -16.09
C ALA A 229 -4.04 -4.24 -16.89
N ASN A 230 -3.74 -4.61 -18.14
CA ASN A 230 -4.69 -5.31 -19.01
C ASN A 230 -5.07 -6.67 -18.43
N GLY A 231 -6.37 -6.99 -18.45
CA GLY A 231 -6.91 -8.20 -17.81
C GLY A 231 -7.28 -7.98 -16.34
N TYR A 232 -6.86 -6.87 -15.74
CA TYR A 232 -7.20 -6.43 -14.38
C TYR A 232 -8.10 -5.19 -14.42
N LEU A 233 -7.61 -4.03 -13.99
CA LEU A 233 -8.36 -2.78 -14.03
C LEU A 233 -8.47 -2.19 -15.44
N LEU A 234 -7.73 -2.72 -16.43
CA LEU A 234 -7.78 -2.27 -17.82
C LEU A 234 -8.30 -3.36 -18.78
N SER A 235 -8.93 -2.88 -19.86
CA SER A 235 -9.28 -3.66 -21.05
C SER A 235 -8.89 -2.83 -22.29
N GLY A 236 -7.74 -3.18 -22.87
CA GLY A 236 -7.14 -2.41 -23.95
C GLY A 236 -6.67 -1.05 -23.47
N THR A 237 -7.26 0.02 -24.02
CA THR A 237 -6.92 1.41 -23.71
C THR A 237 -7.90 2.08 -22.74
N ALA A 238 -8.85 1.32 -22.19
CA ALA A 238 -9.89 1.81 -21.30
C ALA A 238 -9.95 1.03 -19.98
N GLN A 239 -10.63 1.58 -18.99
CA GLN A 239 -10.96 0.87 -17.76
C GLN A 239 -11.84 -0.35 -18.07
N SER A 240 -11.52 -1.50 -17.44
CA SER A 240 -12.40 -2.66 -17.42
C SER A 240 -13.65 -2.41 -16.56
N ALA A 241 -14.59 -3.37 -16.50
CA ALA A 241 -15.71 -3.28 -15.56
C ALA A 241 -15.23 -3.25 -14.10
N ALA A 242 -14.17 -4.01 -13.79
CA ALA A 242 -13.49 -3.98 -12.50
C ALA A 242 -12.81 -2.62 -12.27
N GLY A 243 -12.11 -2.09 -13.28
CA GLY A 243 -11.50 -0.75 -13.27
C GLY A 243 -12.48 0.35 -12.90
N ARG A 244 -13.63 0.40 -13.61
CA ARG A 244 -14.71 1.35 -13.31
C ARG A 244 -15.25 1.17 -11.91
N THR A 245 -15.46 -0.06 -11.46
CA THR A 245 -15.96 -0.34 -10.11
C THR A 245 -14.97 0.08 -9.03
N TYR A 246 -13.69 -0.20 -9.23
CA TYR A 246 -12.61 0.25 -8.34
C TYR A 246 -12.54 1.77 -8.25
N CYS A 247 -12.67 2.44 -9.40
CA CYS A 247 -12.71 3.90 -9.51
C CYS A 247 -13.89 4.51 -8.75
N THR A 248 -15.12 4.03 -9.00
CA THR A 248 -16.35 4.72 -8.55
C THR A 248 -16.84 4.30 -7.17
N THR A 249 -16.45 3.13 -6.63
CA THR A 249 -16.95 2.66 -5.33
C THR A 249 -16.43 3.55 -4.20
N THR A 250 -17.31 4.05 -3.34
CA THR A 250 -16.95 4.74 -2.09
C THR A 250 -17.39 3.92 -0.88
N PHE A 251 -17.01 4.36 0.31
CA PHE A 251 -17.33 3.74 1.60
C PHE A 251 -17.97 4.76 2.53
#